data_AF-A0A4Y8UT98-F1
#
_entry.id   AF-A0A4Y8UT98-F1
#
_cell.length_a   1.000
_cell.length_b   1.000
_cell.length_c   1.000
_cell.angle_alpha   90.00
_cell.angle_beta   90.00
_cell.angle_gamma   90.00
#
_symmetry.space_group_name_H-M   'P 1'
#
loop_
_entity.id
_entity.type
_entity.pdbx_description
1 polymer ?
#
loop_
_entity_poly.entity_id
_entity_poly.type
_entity_poly.pdbx_seq_one_letter_code
_entity_poly.pdbx_strand_id
1 'polypeptide(L)'
;MSKTRFVAFATQKGGIGKSTITALVANYFHNVKGYNVAVIDCDEPQYNLADLRDEELELIKSSDYFKAQACEHFKKLGKKSFSVTRSNAVNALDDAETVLNETEVKLDFIFFDMPGTIKSEGVMKTLSQMD
;
A
#
# COMPACT_ATOMS: atom_id res chain seq x y z
N MET A 1 -14.92 -11.34 15.34
CA MET A 1 -13.75 -10.49 15.07
C MET A 1 -13.63 -10.30 13.56
N SER A 2 -13.41 -9.09 13.04
CA SER A 2 -13.32 -8.89 11.58
C SER A 2 -11.98 -9.36 11.01
N LYS A 3 -12.05 -10.05 9.87
CA LYS A 3 -10.94 -10.42 8.97
C LYS A 3 -10.35 -9.15 8.33
N THR A 4 -9.05 -9.13 8.06
CA THR A 4 -8.40 -8.08 7.26
C THR A 4 -9.02 -8.06 5.86
N ARG A 5 -9.28 -6.87 5.30
CA ARG A 5 -9.89 -6.73 3.97
C ARG A 5 -8.82 -6.44 2.93
N PHE A 6 -8.83 -7.22 1.85
CA PHE A 6 -7.96 -7.00 0.69
C PHE A 6 -8.70 -6.16 -0.34
N VAL A 7 -8.04 -5.13 -0.87
CA VAL A 7 -8.66 -4.17 -1.78
C VAL A 7 -7.73 -3.87 -2.95
N ALA A 8 -8.21 -4.09 -4.17
CA ALA A 8 -7.52 -3.67 -5.38
C ALA A 8 -8.41 -2.76 -6.23
N PHE A 9 -7.83 -1.71 -6.81
CA PHE A 9 -8.48 -0.95 -7.87
C PHE A 9 -8.03 -1.52 -9.21
N ALA A 10 -8.82 -2.41 -9.79
CA ALA A 10 -8.46 -3.10 -11.04
C ALA A 10 -9.19 -2.50 -12.24
N THR A 11 -8.45 -2.29 -13.35
CA THR A 11 -9.02 -1.85 -14.63
C THR A 11 -8.30 -2.49 -15.80
N GLN A 12 -8.95 -2.55 -16.97
CA GLN A 12 -8.38 -3.16 -18.18
C GLN A 12 -7.29 -2.33 -18.88
N LYS A 13 -6.95 -1.13 -18.38
CA LYS A 13 -5.95 -0.24 -18.99
C LYS A 13 -4.93 0.27 -17.97
N GLY A 14 -3.69 0.45 -18.42
CA GLY A 14 -2.66 1.24 -17.73
C GLY A 14 -2.95 2.74 -17.80
N GLY A 15 -2.33 3.53 -16.91
CA GLY A 15 -2.32 4.99 -17.02
C GLY A 15 -3.61 5.73 -16.66
N ILE A 16 -4.61 5.05 -16.09
CA ILE A 16 -5.91 5.67 -15.74
C ILE A 16 -6.00 6.17 -14.27
N GLY A 17 -4.90 6.16 -13.53
CA GLY A 17 -4.85 6.63 -12.13
C GLY A 17 -5.09 5.59 -11.04
N LYS A 18 -4.87 4.29 -11.29
CA LYS A 18 -4.97 3.22 -10.27
C LYS A 18 -4.04 3.49 -9.06
N SER A 19 -2.75 3.64 -9.31
CA SER A 19 -1.77 3.95 -8.26
C SER A 19 -2.13 5.22 -7.49
N THR A 20 -2.62 6.25 -8.20
CA THR A 20 -3.08 7.49 -7.57
C THR A 20 -4.26 7.26 -6.63
N ILE A 21 -5.30 6.53 -7.06
CA ILE A 21 -6.46 6.28 -6.19
C ILE A 21 -6.07 5.35 -5.04
N THR A 22 -5.21 4.36 -5.26
CA THR A 22 -4.64 3.50 -4.22
C THR A 22 -3.93 4.35 -3.16
N ALA A 23 -3.03 5.25 -3.57
CA ALA A 23 -2.30 6.15 -2.68
C ALA A 23 -3.24 7.03 -1.85
N LEU A 24 -4.22 7.67 -2.50
CA LEU A 24 -5.15 8.58 -1.85
C LEU A 24 -6.05 7.85 -0.84
N VAL A 25 -6.59 6.69 -1.21
CA VAL A 25 -7.48 5.92 -0.34
C VAL A 25 -6.71 5.32 0.84
N ALA A 26 -5.52 4.75 0.61
CA ALA A 26 -4.67 4.22 1.69
C ALA A 26 -4.30 5.32 2.70
N ASN A 27 -3.89 6.50 2.21
CA ASN A 27 -3.59 7.64 3.07
C ASN A 27 -4.80 8.16 3.83
N TYR A 28 -5.97 8.26 3.20
CA TYR A 28 -7.20 8.69 3.86
C TYR A 28 -7.62 7.70 4.96
N PHE A 29 -7.58 6.40 4.67
CA PHE A 29 -7.94 5.36 5.62
C PHE A 29 -6.99 5.34 6.82
N HIS A 30 -5.70 5.49 6.57
CA HIS A 30 -4.69 5.47 7.61
C HIS A 30 -4.68 6.75 8.46
N ASN A 31 -4.54 7.91 7.81
CA ASN A 31 -4.30 9.20 8.48
C ASN A 31 -5.58 9.88 8.97
N VAL A 32 -6.73 9.65 8.31
CA VAL A 32 -8.00 10.34 8.63
C VAL A 32 -8.98 9.42 9.34
N LYS A 33 -9.12 8.17 8.87
CA LYS A 33 -10.06 7.20 9.49
C LYS A 33 -9.46 6.38 10.62
N GLY A 34 -8.14 6.42 10.80
CA GLY A 34 -7.49 5.73 11.91
C GLY A 34 -7.28 4.23 11.70
N TYR A 35 -7.56 3.67 10.51
CA TYR A 35 -7.35 2.25 10.23
C TYR A 35 -5.88 1.86 10.10
N ASN A 36 -5.54 0.64 10.49
CA ASN A 36 -4.23 0.05 10.20
C ASN A 36 -4.22 -0.48 8.78
N VAL A 37 -3.31 0.05 7.97
CA VAL A 37 -3.26 -0.17 6.52
C VAL A 37 -1.87 -0.71 6.17
N ALA A 38 -1.81 -1.54 5.14
CA ALA A 38 -0.59 -1.81 4.38
C ALA A 38 -0.89 -1.71 2.87
N VAL A 39 0.14 -1.53 2.06
CA VAL A 39 0.02 -1.56 0.60
C VAL A 39 1.04 -2.53 0.01
N ILE A 40 0.59 -3.34 -0.94
CA ILE A 40 1.44 -4.18 -1.80
C ILE A 40 1.43 -3.54 -3.19
N ASP A 41 2.59 -3.05 -3.64
CA ASP A 41 2.77 -2.48 -4.97
C ASP A 41 3.19 -3.59 -5.94
N CYS A 42 2.25 -4.05 -6.76
CA CYS A 42 2.41 -5.17 -7.66
C CYS A 42 2.70 -4.76 -9.11
N ASP A 43 2.82 -3.45 -9.40
CA ASP A 43 3.00 -2.94 -10.76
C ASP A 43 4.47 -3.02 -11.19
N GLU A 44 5.00 -4.24 -11.28
CA GLU A 44 6.35 -4.50 -11.78
C GLU A 44 6.42 -4.25 -13.29
N PRO A 45 7.43 -3.49 -13.80
CA PRO A 45 8.57 -2.89 -13.10
C PRO A 45 8.39 -1.42 -12.67
N GLN A 46 7.19 -0.85 -12.77
CA GLN A 46 6.95 0.58 -12.54
C GLN A 46 7.03 1.00 -11.07
N TYR A 47 6.47 0.22 -10.13
CA TYR A 47 6.56 0.44 -8.67
C TYR A 47 6.32 1.89 -8.19
N ASN A 48 5.44 2.63 -8.88
CA ASN A 48 5.30 4.07 -8.69
C ASN A 48 4.99 4.42 -7.23
N LEU A 49 4.23 3.58 -6.51
CA LEU A 49 3.83 3.89 -5.15
C LEU A 49 4.95 3.62 -4.15
N ALA A 50 5.70 2.54 -4.34
CA ALA A 50 6.86 2.25 -3.53
C ALA A 50 7.99 3.27 -3.77
N ASP A 51 8.20 3.69 -5.02
CA ASP A 51 9.18 4.72 -5.37
C ASP A 51 8.82 6.06 -4.73
N LEU A 52 7.55 6.48 -4.80
CA LEU A 52 7.06 7.68 -4.10
C LEU A 52 7.28 7.61 -2.58
N ARG A 53 7.14 6.42 -1.98
CA ARG A 53 7.42 6.24 -0.56
C ARG A 53 8.91 6.37 -0.25
N ASP A 54 9.78 5.81 -1.07
CA ASP A 54 11.22 5.92 -0.85
C ASP A 54 11.68 7.38 -1.00
N GLU A 55 11.18 8.10 -2.00
CA GLU A 55 11.42 9.54 -2.18
C GLU A 55 10.94 10.36 -0.97
N GLU A 56 9.73 10.06 -0.45
CA GLU A 56 9.20 10.68 0.76
C GLU A 56 10.12 10.46 1.97
N LEU A 57 10.61 9.22 2.16
CA LEU A 57 11.50 8.89 3.27
C LEU A 57 12.86 9.59 3.15
N GLU A 58 13.42 9.68 1.95
CA GLU A 58 14.68 10.40 1.72
C GLU A 58 14.51 11.92 1.95
N LEU A 59 13.38 12.50 1.55
CA LEU A 59 13.06 13.90 1.84
C LEU A 59 12.94 14.16 3.34
N ILE A 60 12.28 13.25 4.09
CA ILE A 60 12.18 13.35 5.54
C ILE A 60 13.57 13.22 6.18
N LYS A 61 14.41 12.27 5.74
CA LYS A 61 15.76 12.07 6.32
C LYS A 61 16.71 13.24 6.05
N SER A 62 16.59 13.89 4.89
CA SER A 62 17.52 14.94 4.45
C SER A 62 17.20 16.34 5.01
N SER A 63 16.05 16.54 5.63
CA SER A 63 15.59 17.86 6.09
C SER A 63 15.06 17.84 7.52
N ASP A 64 15.70 18.58 8.42
CA ASP A 64 15.25 18.68 9.81
C ASP A 64 13.85 19.30 9.94
N TYR A 65 13.47 20.16 9.00
CA TYR A 65 12.10 20.67 8.89
C TYR A 65 11.10 19.52 8.66
N PHE A 66 11.35 18.65 7.67
CA PHE A 66 10.46 17.53 7.39
C PHE A 66 10.51 16.44 8.48
N LYS A 67 11.65 16.22 9.14
CA LYS A 67 11.71 15.36 10.35
C LYS A 67 10.81 15.87 11.46
N ALA A 68 10.84 17.17 11.74
CA ALA A 68 10.01 17.78 12.76
C ALA A 68 8.52 17.61 12.43
N GLN A 69 8.12 17.87 11.18
CA GLN A 69 6.75 17.66 10.72
C GLN A 69 6.30 16.21 10.81
N ALA A 70 7.14 15.25 10.38
CA ALA A 70 6.82 13.82 10.48
C ALA A 70 6.68 13.38 11.95
N CYS A 71 7.55 13.88 12.84
CA CYS A 71 7.48 13.59 14.28
C CYS A 71 6.17 14.11 14.90
N GLU A 72 5.78 15.35 14.60
CA GLU A 72 4.50 15.90 15.05
C GLU A 72 3.31 15.13 14.50
N HIS A 73 3.35 14.76 13.22
CA HIS A 73 2.32 13.96 12.57
C HIS A 73 2.13 12.61 13.27
N PHE A 74 3.20 11.84 13.48
CA PHE A 74 3.12 10.54 14.14
C PHE A 74 2.69 10.64 15.61
N LYS A 75 3.12 11.68 16.34
CA LYS A 75 2.66 11.95 17.70
C LYS A 75 1.16 12.21 17.75
N LYS A 76 0.64 13.02 16.82
CA LYS A 76 -0.80 13.33 16.74
C LYS A 76 -1.62 12.12 16.31
N LEU A 77 -1.11 11.34 15.36
CA LEU A 77 -1.80 10.16 14.82
C LEU A 77 -1.76 8.98 15.81
N GLY A 78 -0.75 8.91 16.68
CA GLY A 78 -0.60 7.86 17.68
C GLY A 78 -0.15 6.51 17.11
N LYS A 79 0.29 6.47 15.85
CA LYS A 79 0.81 5.27 15.17
C LYS A 79 1.81 5.64 14.08
N LYS A 80 2.66 4.67 13.70
CA LYS A 80 3.62 4.75 12.60
C LYS A 80 2.89 4.80 11.25
N SER A 81 3.57 5.25 10.20
CA SER A 81 3.08 5.15 8.82
C SER A 81 2.82 3.69 8.42
N PHE A 82 1.91 3.49 7.46
CA PHE A 82 1.69 2.18 6.83
C PHE A 82 2.87 1.76 5.95
N SER A 83 3.10 0.46 5.78
CA SER A 83 4.13 -0.07 4.86
C SER A 83 3.66 -0.05 3.39
N VAL A 84 4.62 0.09 2.48
CA VAL A 84 4.45 -0.14 1.04
C VAL A 84 5.50 -1.16 0.62
N THR A 85 5.06 -2.37 0.23
CA THR A 85 5.94 -3.49 -0.13
C THR A 85 5.93 -3.69 -1.63
N ARG A 86 7.10 -3.67 -2.28
CA ARG A 86 7.23 -4.01 -3.71
C ARG A 86 6.99 -5.51 -3.91
N SER A 87 6.21 -5.87 -4.91
CA SER A 87 5.81 -7.25 -5.23
C SER A 87 5.47 -7.37 -6.73
N ASN A 88 4.94 -8.50 -7.16
CA ASN A 88 4.33 -8.63 -8.47
C ASN A 88 2.98 -9.33 -8.35
N ALA A 89 2.21 -9.34 -9.44
CA ALA A 89 0.88 -9.94 -9.43
C ALA A 89 0.87 -11.44 -9.07
N VAL A 90 1.98 -12.17 -9.27
CA VAL A 90 2.05 -13.60 -8.94
C VAL A 90 2.23 -13.81 -7.44
N ASN A 91 3.09 -13.01 -6.80
CA ASN A 91 3.48 -13.15 -5.40
C ASN A 91 2.66 -12.29 -4.43
N ALA A 92 1.80 -11.41 -4.95
CA ALA A 92 1.05 -10.42 -4.18
C ALA A 92 0.41 -10.95 -2.89
N LEU A 93 -0.24 -12.12 -2.93
CA LEU A 93 -0.91 -12.68 -1.76
C LEU A 93 0.06 -13.29 -0.76
N ASP A 94 1.13 -13.93 -1.22
CA ASP A 94 2.17 -14.49 -0.36
C ASP A 94 2.90 -13.36 0.39
N ASP A 95 3.17 -12.25 -0.30
CA ASP A 95 3.76 -11.05 0.29
C ASP A 95 2.79 -10.36 1.27
N ALA A 96 1.49 -10.35 0.96
CA ALA A 96 0.47 -9.85 1.89
C ALA A 96 0.35 -10.71 3.15
N GLU A 97 0.43 -12.04 3.03
CA GLU A 97 0.48 -12.96 4.17
C GLU A 97 1.73 -12.75 5.02
N THR A 98 2.87 -12.53 4.38
CA THR A 98 4.12 -12.19 5.08
C THR A 98 3.95 -10.90 5.87
N VAL A 99 3.41 -9.85 5.26
CA VAL A 99 3.11 -8.58 5.95
C VAL A 99 2.13 -8.78 7.11
N LEU A 100 1.11 -9.62 6.98
CA LEU A 100 0.16 -9.95 8.06
C LEU A 100 0.81 -10.67 9.24
N ASN A 101 1.81 -11.52 8.98
CA ASN A 101 2.49 -12.30 10.01
C ASN A 101 3.58 -11.49 10.73
N GLU A 102 4.23 -10.56 10.03
CA GLU A 102 5.35 -9.77 10.57
C GLU A 102 4.91 -8.45 11.25
N THR A 103 3.73 -7.93 10.91
CA THR A 103 3.22 -6.68 11.49
C THR A 103 2.90 -6.81 12.98
N GLU A 104 3.37 -5.86 13.79
CA GLU A 104 3.04 -5.76 15.22
C GLU A 104 1.60 -5.31 15.46
N VAL A 105 0.97 -4.68 14.45
CA VAL A 105 -0.39 -4.15 14.53
C VAL A 105 -1.33 -4.97 13.66
N LYS A 106 -2.51 -5.29 14.21
CA LYS A 106 -3.57 -5.93 13.43
C LYS A 106 -4.00 -4.99 12.30
N LEU A 107 -3.80 -5.40 11.06
CA LEU A 107 -4.23 -4.67 9.88
C LEU A 107 -5.74 -4.77 9.68
N ASP A 108 -6.36 -3.66 9.29
CA ASP A 108 -7.76 -3.59 8.89
C ASP A 108 -7.90 -3.76 7.37
N PHE A 109 -6.95 -3.19 6.61
CA PHE A 109 -6.93 -3.19 5.15
C PHE A 109 -5.52 -3.46 4.60
N ILE A 110 -5.47 -4.22 3.51
CA ILE A 110 -4.31 -4.29 2.63
C ILE A 110 -4.76 -3.85 1.24
N PHE A 111 -4.16 -2.79 0.72
CA PHE A 111 -4.39 -2.36 -0.64
C PHE A 111 -3.37 -2.98 -1.59
N PHE A 112 -3.78 -3.28 -2.80
CA PHE A 112 -2.93 -3.83 -3.85
C PHE A 112 -2.93 -2.88 -5.04
N ASP A 113 -1.76 -2.36 -5.41
CA ASP A 113 -1.60 -1.62 -6.65
C ASP A 113 -1.29 -2.59 -7.78
N MET A 114 -2.35 -2.99 -8.50
CA MET A 114 -2.25 -4.03 -9.52
C MET A 114 -1.81 -3.45 -10.87
N PRO A 115 -1.03 -4.23 -11.67
CA PRO A 115 -0.62 -3.78 -12.99
C PRO A 115 -1.82 -3.56 -13.93
N GLY A 116 -1.64 -2.67 -14.90
CA GLY A 116 -2.73 -2.17 -15.76
C GLY A 116 -3.38 -3.18 -16.71
N THR A 117 -2.86 -4.40 -16.81
CA THR A 117 -3.33 -5.41 -17.75
C THR A 117 -3.87 -6.63 -17.02
N ILE A 118 -5.21 -6.73 -16.93
CA ILE A 118 -5.92 -7.84 -16.26
C ILE A 118 -5.58 -9.22 -16.88
N LYS A 119 -5.09 -9.26 -18.12
CA LYS A 119 -4.77 -10.51 -18.84
C LYS A 119 -3.48 -11.20 -18.41
N SER A 120 -2.66 -10.63 -17.51
CA SER A 120 -1.52 -11.36 -16.97
C SER A 120 -2.03 -12.41 -15.98
N GLU A 121 -1.50 -13.65 -16.06
CA GLU A 121 -1.97 -14.79 -15.25
C GLU A 121 -2.04 -14.51 -13.74
N GLY A 122 -1.09 -13.71 -13.23
CA GLY A 122 -1.06 -13.32 -11.82
C GLY A 122 -2.28 -12.50 -11.38
N VAL A 123 -2.72 -11.53 -12.19
CA VAL A 123 -3.75 -10.56 -11.78
C VAL A 123 -5.09 -11.23 -11.52
N MET A 124 -5.52 -12.14 -12.39
CA MET A 124 -6.79 -12.85 -12.23
C MET A 124 -6.76 -13.76 -11.00
N LYS A 125 -5.64 -14.45 -10.75
CA LYS A 125 -5.47 -15.28 -9.57
C LYS A 125 -5.58 -14.43 -8.31
N THR A 126 -4.84 -13.33 -8.21
CA THR A 126 -4.89 -12.43 -7.04
C THR A 126 -6.32 -11.95 -6.79
N LEU A 127 -6.98 -11.41 -7.82
CA LEU A 127 -8.33 -10.85 -7.69
C LEU A 127 -9.36 -11.91 -7.30
N SER A 128 -9.24 -13.15 -7.79
CA SER A 128 -10.14 -14.25 -7.46
C SER A 128 -10.02 -14.76 -6.02
N GLN A 129 -8.93 -14.41 -5.34
CA GLN A 129 -8.61 -14.86 -3.98
C GLN A 129 -8.76 -13.73 -2.94
N MET A 130 -9.18 -12.53 -3.37
CA MET A 130 -9.53 -11.43 -2.47
C MET A 130 -10.96 -11.62 -1.94
N ASP A 131 -11.11 -12.40 -0.85
CA ASP A 131 -12.36 -12.59 -0.10
C ASP A 131 -12.38 -11.86 1.25
#